data_AF-A0A6G3X0Y4-F1
#
_entry.id   AF-A0A6G3X0Y4-F1
#
_cell.length_a   1.000
_cell.length_b   1.000
_cell.length_c   1.000
_cell.angle_alpha   90.00
_cell.angle_beta   90.00
_cell.angle_gamma   90.00
#
_symmetry.space_group_name_H-M   'P 1'
#
loop_
_entity.id
_entity.type
_entity.pdbx_description
1 polymer ?
#
loop_
_entity_poly.entity_id
_entity_poly.type
_entity_poly.pdbx_seq_one_letter_code
_entity_poly.pdbx_strand_id
1 'polypeptide(L)'
;GHNQDIAWGLTNLGADVTDLFLEKVSGDGYLYDGKTKSFKTREETIKVAGGRDRTITVRETNNGPLVSDRSKELDKVGQKAPVSNAAPDRA
;
A
#
# COMPACT_ATOMS: atom_id res chain seq x y z
N GLY A 1 -7.21 -15.81 -27.20
CA GLY A 1 -8.18 -16.90 -27.41
C GLY A 1 -9.03 -16.58 -28.62
N HIS A 2 -9.98 -17.44 -28.97
CA HIS A 2 -10.95 -17.15 -30.03
C HIS A 2 -12.22 -17.99 -29.86
N ASN A 3 -13.29 -17.59 -30.53
CA ASN A 3 -14.50 -18.40 -30.76
C ASN A 3 -14.80 -18.46 -32.27
N GLN A 4 -16.01 -18.85 -32.69
CA GLN A 4 -16.37 -18.94 -34.11
C GLN A 4 -16.43 -17.57 -34.80
N ASP A 5 -16.62 -16.49 -34.05
CA ASP A 5 -16.93 -15.17 -34.59
C ASP A 5 -15.77 -14.17 -34.44
N ILE A 6 -14.94 -14.31 -33.39
CA ILE A 6 -13.84 -13.39 -33.08
C ILE A 6 -12.61 -14.08 -32.47
N ALA A 7 -11.47 -13.40 -32.58
CA ALA A 7 -10.24 -13.73 -31.85
C ALA A 7 -9.74 -12.52 -31.03
N TRP A 8 -9.07 -12.79 -29.90
CA TRP A 8 -8.50 -11.76 -29.02
C TRP A 8 -7.12 -12.15 -28.49
N GLY A 9 -6.30 -11.12 -28.29
CA GLY A 9 -5.02 -11.15 -27.59
C GLY A 9 -4.84 -9.86 -26.80
N LEU A 10 -4.01 -9.91 -25.75
CA LEU A 10 -3.74 -8.75 -24.90
C LEU A 10 -2.24 -8.57 -24.72
N THR A 11 -1.82 -7.31 -24.64
CA THR A 11 -0.52 -6.88 -24.13
C THR A 11 -0.76 -5.88 -23.01
N ASN A 12 0.21 -5.73 -22.09
CA ASN A 12 0.12 -4.70 -21.08
C ASN A 12 0.28 -3.32 -21.75
N LEU A 13 -0.67 -2.41 -21.49
CA LEU A 13 -0.66 -1.03 -21.98
C LEU A 13 0.46 -0.18 -21.36
N GLY A 14 0.97 -0.57 -20.18
CA GLY A 14 1.93 0.23 -19.42
C GLY A 14 1.34 1.54 -18.90
N ALA A 15 0.01 1.61 -18.77
CA ALA A 15 -0.67 2.77 -18.19
C ALA A 15 -0.28 2.96 -16.73
N ASP A 16 -0.27 4.21 -16.29
CA ASP A 16 -0.22 4.52 -14.88
C ASP A 16 -1.58 4.14 -14.26
N VAL A 17 -1.56 3.14 -13.39
CA VAL A 17 -2.74 2.57 -12.74
C VAL A 17 -2.55 2.48 -11.23
N THR A 18 -1.53 3.15 -10.68
CA THR A 18 -1.20 3.06 -9.26
C THR A 18 -0.60 4.36 -8.74
N ASP A 19 -1.35 5.03 -7.86
CA ASP A 19 -0.85 6.14 -7.08
C ASP A 19 -0.29 5.66 -5.73
N LEU A 20 0.78 6.32 -5.27
CA LEU A 20 1.32 6.14 -3.92
C LEU A 20 1.02 7.37 -3.07
N PHE A 21 0.47 7.15 -1.87
CA PHE A 21 0.19 8.20 -0.90
C PHE A 21 1.23 8.19 0.22
N LEU A 22 1.76 9.38 0.54
CA LEU A 22 2.63 9.57 1.71
C LEU A 22 1.76 9.94 2.92
N GLU A 23 1.44 8.94 3.74
CA GLU A 23 0.60 9.11 4.93
C GLU A 23 1.41 9.65 6.12
N LYS A 24 0.93 10.70 6.80
CA LYS A 24 1.51 11.12 8.10
C LYS A 24 0.99 10.21 9.20
N VAL A 25 1.82 9.24 9.61
CA VAL A 25 1.51 8.27 10.67
C VAL A 25 1.69 8.90 12.05
N SER A 26 0.76 8.63 12.97
CA SER A 26 0.83 9.05 14.38
C SER A 26 0.23 7.96 15.27
N GLY A 27 1.07 7.31 16.08
CA GLY A 27 0.68 6.15 16.89
C GLY A 27 0.05 5.04 16.03
N ASP A 28 -1.15 4.61 16.42
CA ASP A 28 -1.93 3.57 15.73
C ASP A 28 -2.85 4.12 14.63
N GLY A 29 -2.57 5.32 14.12
CA GLY A 29 -3.36 5.97 13.09
C GLY A 29 -2.57 6.84 12.13
N TYR A 30 -3.29 7.55 11.27
CA TYR A 30 -2.76 8.45 10.26
C TYR A 30 -3.59 9.73 10.18
N LEU A 31 -2.95 10.84 9.81
CA LEU A 31 -3.62 12.13 9.68
C LEU A 31 -4.44 12.19 8.39
N TYR A 32 -5.72 12.49 8.50
CA TYR A 32 -6.64 12.67 7.38
C TYR A 32 -7.62 13.80 7.69
N ASP A 33 -7.75 14.79 6.81
CA ASP A 33 -8.60 15.98 7.00
C ASP A 33 -8.43 16.63 8.39
N GLY A 34 -7.17 16.79 8.82
CA GLY A 34 -6.82 17.42 10.10
C GLY A 34 -7.12 16.57 11.34
N LYS A 35 -7.54 15.30 11.18
CA LYS A 35 -7.84 14.39 12.29
C LYS A 35 -7.03 13.10 12.17
N THR A 36 -6.57 12.57 13.29
CA THR A 36 -5.96 11.23 13.31
C THR A 36 -7.07 10.18 13.20
N LYS A 37 -7.07 9.42 12.10
CA LYS A 37 -7.93 8.23 11.91
C LYS A 37 -7.14 6.97 12.25
N SER A 38 -7.75 6.02 12.94
CA SER A 38 -7.14 4.72 13.20
C SER A 38 -6.94 3.92 11.91
N PHE A 39 -5.89 3.10 11.86
CA PHE A 39 -5.77 2.11 10.80
C PHE A 39 -6.88 1.06 10.88
N LYS A 40 -7.34 0.58 9.72
CA LYS A 40 -7.98 -0.74 9.67
C LYS A 40 -6.87 -1.78 9.73
N THR A 41 -6.95 -2.68 10.71
CA THR A 41 -5.92 -3.71 10.94
C THR A 41 -6.51 -5.11 10.80
N ARG A 42 -5.69 -6.04 10.30
CA ARG A 42 -6.00 -7.48 10.34
C ARG A 42 -4.73 -8.29 10.49
N GLU A 43 -4.84 -9.41 11.21
CA GLU A 43 -3.79 -10.42 11.32
C GLU A 43 -3.98 -11.47 10.22
N GLU A 44 -2.93 -11.73 9.47
CA GLU A 44 -2.90 -12.74 8.41
C GLU A 44 -1.86 -13.79 8.78
N THR A 45 -2.23 -15.08 8.68
CA THR A 45 -1.30 -16.19 8.91
C THR A 45 -0.96 -16.86 7.58
N ILE A 46 0.30 -16.72 7.18
CA ILE A 46 0.86 -17.35 5.99
C ILE A 46 1.36 -18.73 6.38
N LYS A 47 0.71 -19.76 5.85
CA LYS A 47 1.15 -21.15 5.98
C LYS A 47 2.35 -21.41 5.08
N VAL A 48 3.44 -21.91 5.64
CA VAL A 48 4.70 -22.14 4.90
C VAL A 48 4.92 -23.64 4.76
N ALA A 49 4.94 -24.13 3.53
CA ALA A 49 5.21 -25.54 3.25
C ALA A 49 6.58 -25.96 3.81
N GLY A 50 6.60 -27.01 4.65
CA GLY A 50 7.82 -27.52 5.29
C GLY A 50 8.42 -26.59 6.37
N GLY A 51 7.72 -25.53 6.76
CA GLY A 51 8.21 -24.55 7.72
C GLY A 51 7.20 -24.18 8.79
N ARG A 52 7.59 -23.24 9.66
CA ARG A 52 6.67 -22.62 10.62
C ARG A 52 5.85 -21.53 9.94
N ASP A 53 4.58 -21.46 10.32
CA ASP A 53 3.67 -20.39 9.93
C ASP A 53 4.23 -19.01 10.29
N ARG A 54 3.84 -18.01 9.50
CA ARG A 54 4.23 -16.61 9.68
C ARG A 54 2.99 -15.75 9.82
N THR A 55 2.83 -15.14 10.98
CA THR A 55 1.75 -14.16 11.20
C THR A 55 2.26 -12.76 10.86
N ILE A 56 1.46 -12.00 10.14
CA ILE A 56 1.70 -10.59 9.83
C ILE A 56 0.48 -9.76 10.18
N THR A 57 0.72 -8.56 10.72
CA THR A 57 -0.28 -7.50 10.75
C THR A 57 -0.29 -6.78 9.41
N VAL A 58 -1.47 -6.56 8.84
CA VAL A 58 -1.73 -5.68 7.70
C VAL A 58 -2.46 -4.44 8.21
N ARG A 59 -1.91 -3.25 7.94
CA ARG A 59 -2.52 -1.94 8.24
C ARG A 59 -2.99 -1.28 6.95
N GLU A 60 -4.14 -0.63 7.00
CA GLU A 60 -4.80 -0.02 5.84
C GLU A 60 -5.37 1.36 6.21
N THR A 61 -5.15 2.35 5.34
CA THR A 61 -5.80 3.67 5.37
C THR A 61 -6.97 3.69 4.39
N ASN A 62 -7.67 4.83 4.30
CA ASN A 62 -8.67 5.06 3.25
C ASN A 62 -8.10 5.00 1.82
N ASN A 63 -6.78 5.16 1.65
CA ASN A 63 -6.10 5.08 0.35
C ASN A 63 -5.55 3.68 0.05
N GLY A 64 -5.66 2.74 0.98
CA GLY A 64 -5.20 1.36 0.82
C GLY A 64 -4.14 0.93 1.84
N PRO A 65 -3.47 -0.22 1.61
CA PRO A 65 -2.56 -0.82 2.58
C PRO A 65 -1.24 -0.07 2.70
N LEU A 66 -0.64 -0.08 3.90
CA LEU A 66 0.71 0.42 4.12
C LEU A 66 1.73 -0.55 3.53
N VAL A 67 2.12 -0.29 2.28
CA VAL A 67 3.11 -1.10 1.56
C VAL A 67 4.53 -0.97 2.12
N SER A 68 4.84 0.13 2.80
CA SER A 68 6.14 0.35 3.46
C SER A 68 6.35 -0.56 4.68
N ASP A 69 5.29 -1.10 5.30
CA ASP A 69 5.41 -2.05 6.42
C ASP A 69 6.19 -3.33 6.04
N ARG A 70 6.20 -3.66 4.74
CA ARG A 70 6.81 -4.90 4.22
C ARG A 70 7.83 -4.65 3.11
N SER A 71 8.04 -3.41 2.68
CA SER A 71 9.04 -3.06 1.66
C SER A 71 10.02 -2.01 2.18
N LYS A 72 11.27 -2.44 2.42
CA LYS A 72 12.38 -1.54 2.81
C LYS A 72 12.68 -0.48 1.75
N GLU A 73 12.37 -0.75 0.49
CA GLU A 73 12.53 0.23 -0.58
C GLU A 73 11.47 1.31 -0.48
N LEU A 74 10.18 0.93 -0.32
CA LEU A 74 9.09 1.89 -0.20
C LEU A 74 9.16 2.68 1.10
N ASP A 75 9.68 2.10 2.18
CA ASP A 75 10.03 2.84 3.40
C ASP A 75 11.06 3.96 3.10
N LYS A 76 12.15 3.63 2.40
CA LYS A 76 13.15 4.63 1.99
C LYS A 76 12.57 5.68 1.03
N VAL A 77 11.67 5.29 0.12
CA VAL A 77 10.96 6.22 -0.76
C VAL A 77 10.13 7.18 0.08
N GLY A 78 9.32 6.70 1.03
CA GLY A 78 8.52 7.54 1.92
C GLY A 78 9.37 8.51 2.74
N GLN A 79 10.53 8.07 3.22
CA GLN A 79 11.48 8.94 3.94
C GLN A 79 12.12 10.02 3.05
N LYS A 80 12.19 9.83 1.73
CA LYS A 80 12.84 10.75 0.80
C LYS A 80 11.88 11.55 -0.08
N ALA A 81 10.63 11.11 -0.19
CA ALA A 81 9.62 11.70 -1.07
C ALA A 81 9.41 13.19 -0.74
N PRO A 82 9.52 14.11 -1.72
CA PRO A 82 9.39 15.53 -1.45
C PRO A 82 8.02 15.85 -0.84
N VAL A 83 8.02 16.66 0.21
CA VAL A 83 6.80 17.21 0.82
C VAL A 83 6.68 18.67 0.41
N SER A 84 5.53 19.06 -0.15
CA SER A 84 5.29 20.46 -0.51
C SER A 84 4.94 21.29 0.73
N ASN A 85 5.01 22.63 0.63
CA ASN A 85 4.66 23.53 1.73
C ASN A 85 3.20 23.41 2.21
N ALA A 86 2.33 22.75 1.42
CA ALA A 86 0.95 22.47 1.80
C ALA A 86 0.77 21.13 2.54
N ALA A 87 1.79 20.26 2.50
CA ALA A 87 1.77 19.01 3.24
C ALA A 87 2.08 19.27 4.73
N PRO A 88 1.46 18.53 5.66
CA PRO A 88 1.83 18.58 7.06
C PRO A 88 3.32 18.28 7.26
N ASP A 89 3.96 18.94 8.24
CA ASP A 89 5.31 18.60 8.66
C ASP A 89 5.42 17.11 8.98
N ARG A 90 6.57 16.50 8.68
CA ARG A 90 6.78 15.07 8.91
C ARG A 90 6.84 14.68 10.39
N ALA A 91 7.17 15.63 11.26
CA ALA A 91 7.17 15.53 12.71
C ALA A 91 6.14 16.54 13.25
#